data_AF-A0A7S2MXS7-F1
#
_entry.id   AF-A0A7S2MXS7-F1
#
_cell.length_a   1.000
_cell.length_b   1.000
_cell.length_c   1.000
_cell.angle_alpha   90.00
_cell.angle_beta   90.00
_cell.angle_gamma   90.00
#
_symmetry.space_group_name_H-M   'P 1'
#
loop_
_entity.id
_entity.type
_entity.pdbx_description
1 polymer ?
#
loop_
_entity_poly.entity_id
_entity_poly.type
_entity_poly.pdbx_seq_one_letter_code
_entity_poly.pdbx_strand_id
1 'polypeptide(L)'
;GVHASASPFEALCERMNWLELEVEEDFFGQLLLHGGVTPEHIAHWAKDPQVTIQSGLQTTTTSLYDALEDLDADRCVTQCQLIVGDEVEECETLEAEAAEQLHKQGQILHTTSVDLYEAYTFKYFIEDPQHRGKIWEISRSLMKNELEDYEDKPIWSAKKLTFAEVQQVFAQAATKHSKRSPLSNRLPTSP
;
A
#
# COMPACT_ATOMS: atom_id res chain seq x y z
N GLY A 1 31.22 14.19 26.98
CA GLY A 1 30.70 12.92 26.41
C GLY A 1 30.82 12.99 24.92
N VAL A 2 30.87 11.83 24.25
CA VAL A 2 30.68 11.75 22.80
C VAL A 2 29.19 11.55 22.58
N HIS A 3 28.57 12.39 21.74
CA HIS A 3 27.20 12.20 21.29
C HIS A 3 27.24 11.35 20.01
N ALA A 4 26.52 10.24 20.01
CA ALA A 4 26.35 9.38 18.85
C ALA A 4 24.88 8.97 18.81
N SER A 5 24.29 9.04 17.62
CA SER A 5 22.92 8.56 17.38
C SER A 5 22.86 7.05 17.64
N ALA A 6 21.76 6.57 18.22
CA ALA A 6 21.57 5.16 18.55
C ALA A 6 21.03 4.35 17.34
N SER A 7 20.54 5.04 16.30
CA SER A 7 20.15 4.41 15.04
C SER A 7 20.41 5.31 13.81
N PRO A 8 20.43 4.72 12.59
CA PRO A 8 20.46 5.47 11.34
C PRO A 8 19.28 6.45 11.18
N PHE A 9 18.10 6.10 11.70
CA PHE A 9 16.91 6.94 11.66
C PHE A 9 17.07 8.18 12.55
N GLU A 10 17.53 8.01 13.79
CA GLU A 10 17.83 9.14 14.66
C GLU A 10 18.89 10.05 14.04
N ALA A 11 19.93 9.47 13.43
CA ALA A 11 20.95 10.23 12.74
C ALA A 11 20.36 11.07 11.59
N LEU A 12 19.35 10.55 10.86
CA LEU A 12 18.62 11.30 9.84
C LEU A 12 17.84 12.46 10.49
N CYS A 13 17.08 12.21 11.54
CA CYS A 13 16.32 13.26 12.24
C CYS A 13 17.23 14.38 12.77
N GLU A 14 18.39 14.03 13.31
CA GLU A 14 19.40 15.00 13.76
C GLU A 14 19.96 15.83 12.61
N ARG A 15 20.28 15.19 11.46
CA ARG A 15 20.76 15.91 10.27
C ARG A 15 19.68 16.85 9.72
N MET A 16 18.43 16.41 9.62
CA MET A 16 17.31 17.26 9.19
C MET A 16 17.14 18.45 10.14
N ASN A 17 17.24 18.23 11.46
CA ASN A 17 17.06 19.28 12.45
C ASN A 17 18.25 20.27 12.53
N TRP A 18 19.49 19.79 12.38
CA TRP A 18 20.68 20.64 12.54
C TRP A 18 21.14 21.31 11.25
N LEU A 19 20.95 20.65 10.11
CA LEU A 19 21.41 21.11 8.81
C LEU A 19 20.27 21.67 7.96
N GLU A 20 19.04 21.63 8.46
CA GLU A 20 17.82 22.02 7.73
C GLU A 20 17.70 21.31 6.37
N LEU A 21 18.24 20.09 6.29
CA LEU A 21 18.18 19.27 5.09
C LEU A 21 16.78 18.67 4.92
N GLU A 22 16.31 18.65 3.67
CA GLU A 22 15.12 17.89 3.31
C GLU A 22 15.43 16.39 3.29
N VAL A 23 14.42 15.55 3.47
CA VAL A 23 14.61 14.09 3.54
C VAL A 23 15.08 13.52 2.19
N GLU A 24 14.69 14.18 1.10
CA GLU A 24 15.08 13.88 -0.27
C GLU A 24 16.57 14.16 -0.53
N GLU A 25 17.19 15.05 0.25
CA GLU A 25 18.60 15.42 0.11
C GLU A 25 19.53 14.45 0.87
N ASP A 26 18.99 13.64 1.77
CA ASP A 26 19.75 12.69 2.57
C ASP A 26 19.78 11.28 1.95
N PHE A 27 20.94 10.63 1.93
CA PHE A 27 21.08 9.28 1.36
C PHE A 27 20.23 8.24 2.09
N PHE A 28 20.15 8.31 3.42
CA PHE A 28 19.31 7.39 4.20
C PHE A 28 17.83 7.76 4.07
N GLY A 29 17.52 9.06 4.04
CA GLY A 29 16.19 9.56 3.73
C GLY A 29 15.66 9.02 2.39
N GLN A 30 16.45 9.11 1.32
CA GLN A 30 16.09 8.53 0.01
C GLN A 30 15.86 7.02 0.07
N LEU A 31 16.64 6.27 0.86
CA LEU A 31 16.42 4.82 1.04
C LEU A 31 15.06 4.54 1.69
N LEU A 32 14.66 5.33 2.69
CA LEU A 32 13.34 5.22 3.34
C LEU A 32 12.21 5.55 2.36
N LEU A 33 12.34 6.64 1.59
CA LEU A 33 11.38 7.04 0.57
C LEU A 33 11.21 5.94 -0.50
N HIS A 34 12.30 5.38 -1.00
CA HIS A 34 12.27 4.25 -1.92
C HIS A 34 11.65 2.99 -1.30
N GLY A 35 11.74 2.85 0.02
CA GLY A 35 11.09 1.81 0.80
C GLY A 35 9.59 2.02 1.05
N GLY A 36 9.00 3.14 0.61
CA GLY A 36 7.58 3.46 0.84
C GLY A 36 7.31 4.15 2.17
N VAL A 37 8.34 4.59 2.90
CA VAL A 37 8.19 5.43 4.08
C VAL A 37 8.08 6.88 3.60
N THR A 38 6.90 7.50 3.71
CA THR A 38 6.67 8.84 3.19
C THR A 38 7.28 9.94 4.08
N PRO A 39 7.48 11.17 3.58
CA PRO A 39 7.91 12.29 4.41
C PRO A 39 7.00 12.53 5.62
N GLU A 40 5.70 12.27 5.49
CA GLU A 40 4.74 12.38 6.60
C GLU A 40 5.00 11.37 7.70
N HIS A 41 5.29 10.10 7.35
CA HIS A 41 5.70 9.10 8.34
C HIS A 41 6.96 9.59 9.06
N ILE A 42 7.99 10.03 8.33
CA ILE A 42 9.26 10.46 8.90
C ILE A 42 9.08 11.67 9.84
N ALA A 43 8.26 12.66 9.45
CA ALA A 43 7.96 13.82 10.28
C ALA A 43 7.13 13.46 11.54
N HIS A 44 6.24 12.47 11.44
CA HIS A 44 5.50 11.95 12.59
C HIS A 44 6.43 11.21 13.54
N TRP A 45 7.28 10.35 12.98
CA TRP A 45 8.24 9.49 13.65
C TRP A 45 9.40 10.24 14.32
N ALA A 46 9.79 11.40 13.79
CA ALA A 46 10.77 12.28 14.43
C ALA A 46 10.32 12.80 15.82
N LYS A 47 9.04 12.63 16.19
CA LYS A 47 8.49 12.94 17.52
C LYS A 47 8.51 11.74 18.46
N ASP A 48 9.09 10.63 18.03
CA ASP A 48 9.19 9.37 18.76
C ASP A 48 7.83 8.83 19.26
N PRO A 49 6.89 8.50 18.33
CA PRO A 49 5.61 7.92 18.70
C PRO A 49 5.77 6.50 19.24
N GLN A 50 4.73 6.01 19.92
CA GLN A 50 4.66 4.60 20.31
C GLN A 50 4.26 3.76 19.10
N VAL A 51 5.08 2.78 18.74
CA VAL A 51 4.83 1.84 17.66
C VAL A 51 4.67 0.43 18.21
N THR A 52 3.84 -0.34 17.54
CA THR A 52 3.62 -1.75 17.90
C THR A 52 4.33 -2.61 16.87
N ILE A 53 5.26 -3.44 17.33
CA ILE A 53 6.08 -4.29 16.47
C ILE A 53 5.76 -5.74 16.76
N GLN A 54 5.62 -6.51 15.69
CA GLN A 54 5.50 -7.96 15.75
C GLN A 54 6.88 -8.60 15.60
N SER A 55 7.40 -9.20 16.68
CA SER A 55 8.61 -10.02 16.66
C SER A 55 8.22 -11.48 16.86
N GLY A 56 7.99 -12.18 15.76
CA GLY A 56 7.51 -13.57 15.78
C GLY A 56 6.08 -13.69 16.31
N LEU A 57 5.90 -14.36 17.45
CA LEU A 57 4.58 -14.53 18.10
C LEU A 57 4.31 -13.47 19.18
N GLN A 58 5.24 -12.54 19.39
CA GLN A 58 5.13 -11.52 20.42
C GLN A 58 4.91 -10.15 19.79
N THR A 59 3.93 -9.44 20.32
CA THR A 59 3.62 -8.06 19.96
C THR A 59 4.10 -7.18 21.11
N THR A 60 5.00 -6.25 20.82
CA THR A 60 5.53 -5.31 21.82
C THR A 60 5.28 -3.89 21.35
N THR A 61 4.71 -3.07 22.23
CA THR A 61 4.56 -1.64 22.02
C THR A 61 5.71 -0.94 22.71
N THR A 62 6.48 -0.16 21.96
CA THR A 62 7.65 0.57 22.44
C THR A 62 7.75 1.91 21.69
N SER A 63 8.65 2.80 22.13
CA SER A 63 8.94 4.01 21.35
C SER A 63 9.58 3.64 20.01
N LEU A 64 9.40 4.48 18.98
CA LEU A 64 10.00 4.25 17.68
C LEU A 64 11.53 4.23 17.79
N TYR A 65 12.12 5.08 18.62
CA TYR A 65 13.58 5.12 18.77
C TYR A 65 14.11 3.86 19.43
N ASP A 66 13.46 3.36 20.50
CA ASP A 66 13.83 2.09 21.11
C ASP A 66 13.66 0.92 20.13
N ALA A 67 12.66 1.00 19.25
CA ALA A 67 12.40 0.01 18.22
C ALA A 67 13.48 -0.05 17.13
N LEU A 68 14.14 1.08 16.87
CA LEU A 68 15.14 1.22 15.82
C LEU A 68 16.58 1.26 16.36
N GLU A 69 16.75 1.28 17.68
CA GLU A 69 18.04 1.26 18.38
C GLU A 69 18.87 0.04 17.97
N ASP A 70 20.20 0.23 17.88
CA ASP A 70 21.19 -0.81 17.57
C ASP A 70 20.99 -1.54 16.22
N LEU A 71 20.19 -0.96 15.32
CA LEU A 71 20.02 -1.46 13.95
C LEU A 71 21.05 -0.81 13.01
N ASP A 72 21.61 -1.61 12.11
CA ASP A 72 22.32 -1.12 10.93
C ASP A 72 21.33 -0.61 9.88
N ALA A 73 21.83 0.14 8.89
CA ALA A 73 20.99 0.85 7.91
C ALA A 73 19.95 -0.07 7.23
N ASP A 74 20.37 -1.25 6.78
CA ASP A 74 19.51 -2.18 6.05
C ASP A 74 18.38 -2.74 6.94
N ARG A 75 18.72 -3.12 8.19
CA ARG A 75 17.74 -3.59 9.17
C ARG A 75 16.81 -2.48 9.63
N CYS A 76 17.32 -1.25 9.77
CA CYS A 76 16.54 -0.07 10.13
C CYS A 76 15.49 0.23 9.05
N VAL A 77 15.87 0.27 7.77
CA VAL A 77 14.94 0.45 6.65
C VAL A 77 13.88 -0.65 6.62
N THR A 78 14.29 -1.90 6.79
CA THR A 78 13.36 -3.05 6.81
C THR A 78 12.35 -2.92 7.96
N GLN A 79 12.82 -2.53 9.15
CA GLN A 79 11.97 -2.35 10.31
C GLN A 79 10.97 -1.21 10.10
N CYS A 80 11.41 -0.08 9.54
CA CYS A 80 10.54 1.02 9.15
C CYS A 80 9.44 0.56 8.18
N GLN A 81 9.79 -0.24 7.16
CA GLN A 81 8.80 -0.77 6.21
C GLN A 81 7.75 -1.66 6.88
N LEU A 82 8.17 -2.48 7.85
CA LEU A 82 7.24 -3.30 8.63
C LEU A 82 6.30 -2.44 9.47
N ILE A 83 6.82 -1.39 10.11
CA ILE A 83 6.00 -0.47 10.90
C ILE A 83 4.98 0.26 10.01
N VAL A 84 5.38 0.73 8.82
CA VAL A 84 4.41 1.31 7.84
C VAL A 84 3.36 0.28 7.42
N GLY A 85 3.74 -0.98 7.23
CA GLY A 85 2.80 -2.05 6.87
C GLY A 85 1.82 -2.41 8.00
N ASP A 86 2.25 -2.26 9.26
CA ASP A 86 1.48 -2.54 10.47
C ASP A 86 0.68 -1.35 10.98
N GLU A 87 1.02 -0.11 10.60
CA GLU A 87 0.12 1.04 10.71
C GLU A 87 -1.13 0.69 9.90
N VAL A 88 -2.13 0.17 10.62
CA VAL A 88 -3.48 -0.07 10.12
C VAL A 88 -3.98 1.30 9.67
N GLU A 89 -3.70 1.68 8.42
CA GLU A 89 -4.42 2.76 7.78
C GLU A 89 -5.88 2.41 7.98
N GLU A 90 -6.58 3.23 8.76
CA GLU A 90 -8.02 3.11 8.91
C GLU A 90 -8.58 2.94 7.50
N CYS A 91 -9.34 1.87 7.32
CA CYS A 91 -9.90 1.47 6.05
C CYS A 91 -10.85 2.58 5.58
N GLU A 92 -10.29 3.63 4.97
CA GLU A 92 -11.03 4.77 4.48
C GLU A 92 -12.00 4.23 3.43
N THR A 93 -13.28 4.31 3.75
CA THR A 93 -14.35 3.98 2.84
C THR A 93 -14.95 5.27 2.32
N LEU A 94 -15.20 5.31 1.01
CA LEU A 94 -15.90 6.44 0.40
C LEU A 94 -17.35 6.06 0.10
N GLU A 95 -18.22 7.06 0.25
CA GLU A 95 -19.61 7.01 -0.15
C GLU A 95 -19.77 6.72 -1.65
N ALA A 96 -20.92 6.16 -2.03
CA ALA A 96 -21.17 5.64 -3.37
C ALA A 96 -20.93 6.68 -4.50
N GLU A 97 -21.31 7.94 -4.28
CA GLU A 97 -21.13 9.01 -5.28
C GLU A 97 -19.66 9.37 -5.50
N ALA A 98 -18.87 9.44 -4.43
CA ALA A 98 -17.44 9.72 -4.49
C ALA A 98 -16.67 8.54 -5.14
N ALA A 99 -17.07 7.31 -4.84
CA ALA A 99 -16.54 6.10 -5.48
C ALA A 99 -16.80 6.09 -7.00
N GLU A 100 -17.99 6.46 -7.44
CA GLU A 100 -18.31 6.56 -8.87
C GLU A 100 -17.47 7.66 -9.56
N GLN A 101 -17.25 8.79 -8.88
CA GLN A 101 -16.47 9.89 -9.43
C GLN A 101 -14.98 9.55 -9.54
N LEU A 102 -14.41 8.88 -8.52
CA LEU A 102 -13.05 8.36 -8.60
C LEU A 102 -12.87 7.34 -9.72
N HIS A 103 -13.87 6.46 -9.95
CA HIS A 103 -13.83 5.55 -11.10
C HIS A 103 -13.77 6.29 -12.44
N LYS A 104 -14.44 7.44 -12.55
CA LYS A 104 -14.43 8.24 -13.79
C LYS A 104 -13.15 9.04 -13.99
N GLN A 105 -12.50 9.46 -12.91
CA GLN A 105 -11.36 10.39 -12.95
C GLN A 105 -10.00 9.73 -12.78
N GLY A 106 -9.93 8.64 -12.00
CA GLY A 106 -8.68 7.98 -11.67
C GLY A 106 -8.19 7.03 -12.75
N GLN A 107 -6.91 6.68 -12.69
CA GLN A 107 -6.29 5.75 -13.61
C GLN A 107 -6.54 4.31 -13.14
N ILE A 108 -7.24 3.53 -13.96
CA ILE A 108 -7.50 2.12 -13.68
C ILE A 108 -6.21 1.30 -13.88
N LEU A 109 -5.72 0.71 -12.80
CA LEU A 109 -4.52 -0.13 -12.79
C LEU A 109 -4.87 -1.61 -13.03
N HIS A 110 -5.95 -2.08 -12.39
CA HIS A 110 -6.37 -3.47 -12.48
C HIS A 110 -7.89 -3.61 -12.37
N THR A 111 -8.44 -4.69 -12.92
CA THR A 111 -9.88 -4.98 -12.84
C THR A 111 -10.10 -6.47 -12.61
N THR A 112 -10.98 -6.79 -11.69
CA THR A 112 -11.45 -8.16 -11.43
C THR A 112 -12.98 -8.17 -11.41
N SER A 113 -13.58 -9.22 -11.97
CA SER A 113 -15.02 -9.45 -11.89
C SER A 113 -15.27 -10.74 -11.11
N VAL A 114 -16.24 -10.70 -10.20
CA VAL A 114 -16.76 -11.87 -9.50
C VAL A 114 -18.21 -12.04 -9.93
N ASP A 115 -18.48 -13.18 -10.56
CA ASP A 115 -19.82 -13.57 -10.98
C ASP A 115 -20.40 -14.55 -9.97
N LEU A 116 -21.38 -14.09 -9.19
CA LEU A 116 -22.13 -14.92 -8.26
C LEU A 116 -23.55 -15.09 -8.79
N TYR A 117 -24.19 -16.20 -8.42
CA TYR A 117 -25.55 -16.50 -8.85
C TYR A 117 -26.56 -15.39 -8.51
N GLU A 118 -26.35 -14.70 -7.38
CA GLU A 118 -27.25 -13.68 -6.84
C GLU A 118 -26.76 -12.24 -7.08
N ALA A 119 -25.47 -12.07 -7.43
CA ALA A 119 -24.87 -10.76 -7.56
C ALA A 119 -23.70 -10.77 -8.53
N TYR A 120 -23.57 -9.70 -9.30
CA TYR A 120 -22.44 -9.48 -10.17
C TYR A 120 -21.63 -8.29 -9.67
N THR A 121 -20.37 -8.53 -9.27
CA THR A 121 -19.51 -7.50 -8.69
C THR A 121 -18.25 -7.28 -9.54
N PHE A 122 -18.05 -6.04 -9.98
CA PHE A 122 -16.79 -5.57 -10.53
C PHE A 122 -15.97 -4.88 -9.46
N LYS A 123 -14.66 -5.18 -9.44
CA LYS A 123 -13.66 -4.50 -8.63
C LYS A 123 -12.66 -3.81 -9.53
N TYR A 124 -12.47 -2.52 -9.32
CA TYR A 124 -11.52 -1.67 -10.03
C TYR A 124 -10.47 -1.18 -9.04
N PHE A 125 -9.19 -1.36 -9.37
CA PHE A 125 -8.07 -0.86 -8.59
C PHE A 125 -7.56 0.40 -9.26
N ILE A 126 -7.69 1.54 -8.59
CA ILE A 126 -7.52 2.85 -9.21
C ILE A 126 -6.52 3.67 -8.40
N GLU A 127 -5.57 4.30 -9.09
CA GLU A 127 -4.67 5.26 -8.46
C GLU A 127 -5.37 6.62 -8.31
N ASP A 128 -5.24 7.22 -7.12
CA ASP A 128 -5.78 8.55 -6.84
C ASP A 128 -5.09 9.60 -7.74
N PRO A 129 -5.85 10.41 -8.51
CA PRO A 129 -5.28 11.44 -9.37
C PRO A 129 -4.57 12.57 -8.60
N GLN A 130 -4.93 12.79 -7.33
CA GLN A 130 -4.36 13.86 -6.51
C GLN A 130 -3.13 13.39 -5.71
N HIS A 131 -3.06 12.11 -5.38
CA HIS A 131 -2.01 11.53 -4.54
C HIS A 131 -1.39 10.31 -5.21
N ARG A 132 -0.22 10.49 -5.84
CA ARG A 132 0.53 9.38 -6.43
C ARG A 132 0.86 8.32 -5.37
N GLY A 133 0.65 7.06 -5.72
CA GLY A 133 0.88 5.91 -4.84
C GLY A 133 -0.31 5.53 -3.94
N LYS A 134 -1.37 6.35 -3.83
CA LYS A 134 -2.61 5.93 -3.13
C LYS A 134 -3.49 5.13 -4.08
N ILE A 135 -3.85 3.91 -3.68
CA ILE A 135 -4.64 2.99 -4.50
C ILE A 135 -5.96 2.68 -3.81
N TRP A 136 -7.05 2.78 -4.57
CA TRP A 136 -8.41 2.51 -4.15
C TRP A 136 -8.95 1.24 -4.81
N GLU A 137 -9.58 0.35 -4.03
CA GLU A 137 -10.44 -0.72 -4.52
C GLU A 137 -11.87 -0.19 -4.61
N ILE A 138 -12.35 0.05 -5.84
CA ILE A 138 -13.73 0.45 -6.12
C ILE A 138 -14.54 -0.77 -6.52
N SER A 139 -15.57 -1.07 -5.75
CA SER A 139 -16.52 -2.15 -6.02
C SER A 139 -17.82 -1.60 -6.60
N ARG A 140 -18.27 -2.21 -7.70
CA ARG A 140 -19.57 -1.98 -8.34
C ARG A 140 -20.35 -3.28 -8.33
N SER A 141 -21.42 -3.36 -7.56
CA SER A 141 -22.25 -4.55 -7.41
C SER A 141 -23.66 -4.34 -7.98
N LEU A 142 -24.14 -5.32 -8.74
CA LEU A 142 -25.55 -5.44 -9.15
C LEU A 142 -26.15 -6.66 -8.46
N MET A 143 -27.23 -6.48 -7.69
CA MET A 143 -27.95 -7.57 -7.04
C MET A 143 -29.16 -7.99 -7.87
N LYS A 144 -29.53 -9.27 -7.82
CA LYS A 144 -30.80 -9.75 -8.33
C LYS A 144 -31.91 -9.49 -7.33
N ASN A 145 -33.04 -8.99 -7.82
CA ASN A 145 -34.29 -8.87 -7.09
C ASN A 145 -34.95 -10.23 -6.87
N GLU A 146 -36.00 -10.27 -6.05
CA GLU A 146 -36.84 -11.47 -5.82
C GLU A 146 -37.46 -12.05 -7.11
N LEU A 147 -37.48 -11.28 -8.20
CA LEU A 147 -37.93 -11.67 -9.53
C LEU A 147 -36.81 -12.23 -10.42
N GLU A 148 -35.62 -12.48 -9.85
CA GLU A 148 -34.39 -12.90 -10.55
C GLU A 148 -33.82 -11.91 -11.58
N ASP A 149 -34.45 -10.74 -11.73
CA ASP A 149 -33.97 -9.62 -12.54
C ASP A 149 -32.95 -8.77 -11.76
N TYR A 150 -31.91 -8.27 -12.43
CA TYR A 150 -30.95 -7.36 -11.81
C TYR A 150 -31.57 -5.99 -11.48
N GLU A 151 -31.24 -5.43 -10.32
CA GLU A 151 -31.60 -4.05 -9.98
C GLU A 151 -30.97 -3.05 -10.96
N ASP A 152 -31.76 -2.04 -11.38
CA ASP A 152 -31.33 -1.00 -12.32
C ASP A 152 -30.21 -0.09 -11.78
N LYS A 153 -30.03 -0.03 -10.45
CA LYS A 153 -29.06 0.86 -9.80
C LYS A 153 -27.90 0.06 -9.21
N PRO A 154 -26.69 0.13 -9.79
CA PRO A 154 -25.53 -0.50 -9.20
C PRO A 154 -25.14 0.20 -7.89
N ILE A 155 -24.76 -0.60 -6.90
CA ILE A 155 -24.21 -0.11 -5.64
C ILE A 155 -22.70 0.08 -5.83
N TRP A 156 -22.23 1.30 -5.56
CA TRP A 156 -20.81 1.64 -5.61
C TRP A 156 -20.26 1.75 -4.18
N SER A 157 -19.06 1.25 -3.97
CA SER A 157 -18.28 1.50 -2.76
C SER A 157 -16.81 1.60 -3.12
N ALA A 158 -16.04 2.39 -2.38
CA ALA A 158 -14.59 2.38 -2.51
C ALA A 158 -13.94 2.18 -1.15
N LYS A 159 -12.87 1.39 -1.15
CA LYS A 159 -12.01 1.13 0.00
C LYS A 159 -10.58 1.51 -0.37
N LYS A 160 -9.91 2.28 0.48
CA LYS A 160 -8.47 2.51 0.36
C LYS A 160 -7.72 1.22 0.67
N LEU A 161 -6.77 0.85 -0.19
CA LEU A 161 -5.96 -0.33 0.03
C LEU A 161 -4.69 0.00 0.79
N THR A 162 -4.35 -0.85 1.74
CA THR A 162 -3.05 -0.79 2.40
C THR A 162 -1.95 -1.27 1.45
N PHE A 163 -0.71 -0.91 1.75
CA PHE A 163 0.44 -1.33 0.94
C PHE A 163 0.54 -2.86 0.80
N ALA A 164 0.27 -3.60 1.88
CA ALA A 164 0.26 -5.05 1.87
C ALA A 164 -0.85 -5.62 0.96
N GLU A 165 -2.05 -5.03 0.99
CA GLU A 165 -3.17 -5.44 0.11
C GLU A 165 -2.85 -5.13 -1.36
N VAL A 166 -2.25 -3.98 -1.65
CA VAL A 166 -1.76 -3.60 -2.97
C VAL A 166 -0.79 -4.65 -3.51
N GLN A 167 0.23 -5.01 -2.73
CA GLN A 167 1.20 -6.03 -3.15
C GLN A 167 0.53 -7.38 -3.45
N GLN A 168 -0.44 -7.81 -2.65
CA GLN A 168 -1.18 -9.05 -2.88
C GLN A 168 -2.01 -8.99 -4.16
N VAL A 169 -2.73 -7.90 -4.41
CA VAL A 169 -3.55 -7.72 -5.63
C VAL A 169 -2.67 -7.79 -6.87
N PHE A 170 -1.53 -7.08 -6.87
CA PHE A 170 -0.61 -7.10 -8.02
C PHE A 170 0.12 -8.44 -8.18
N ALA A 171 0.45 -9.14 -7.09
CA ALA A 171 1.00 -10.50 -7.16
C ALA A 171 -0.01 -11.51 -7.75
N GLN A 172 -1.29 -11.40 -7.37
CA GLN A 172 -2.37 -12.21 -7.93
C GLN A 172 -2.62 -11.89 -9.42
N ALA A 173 -2.50 -10.62 -9.82
CA ALA A 173 -2.58 -10.21 -11.22
C ALA A 173 -1.42 -10.79 -12.05
N ALA A 174 -0.18 -10.75 -11.54
CA ALA A 174 1.00 -11.29 -12.21
C ALA A 174 0.92 -12.81 -12.41
N THR A 175 0.42 -13.54 -11.41
CA THR A 175 0.24 -15.01 -11.49
C THR A 175 -0.88 -15.41 -12.47
N LYS A 176 -1.97 -14.63 -12.57
CA LYS A 176 -3.01 -14.83 -13.60
C LYS A 176 -2.47 -14.58 -15.02
N HIS A 177 -1.59 -13.59 -15.21
CA HIS A 177 -0.97 -13.33 -16.51
C HIS A 177 0.01 -14.42 -16.95
N SER A 178 0.76 -15.01 -16.00
CA SER A 178 1.66 -16.15 -16.26
C SER A 178 0.90 -17.40 -16.75
N LYS A 179 -0.30 -17.66 -16.23
CA LYS A 179 -1.14 -18.80 -16.67
C LYS A 179 -1.79 -18.62 -18.05
N ARG A 180 -1.71 -17.43 -18.66
CA ARG A 180 -2.34 -17.12 -19.96
C ARG A 180 -1.45 -17.39 -21.19
N SER A 181 -0.25 -17.92 -21.05
CA SER A 181 0.60 -18.27 -22.21
C SER A 181 0.74 -19.78 -22.43
N PRO A 182 -0.13 -20.43 -23.21
CA PRO A 182 0.13 -21.74 -23.81
C PRO A 182 0.26 -21.67 -25.34
N LEU A 183 0.87 -20.62 -25.92
CA LEU A 183 0.86 -20.41 -27.38
C LEU A 183 2.20 -20.00 -28.03
N SER A 184 3.35 -20.31 -27.44
CA SER A 184 4.66 -20.10 -28.11
C SER A 184 5.31 -21.37 -28.69
N ASN A 185 4.73 -22.56 -28.57
CA ASN A 185 5.32 -23.81 -29.11
C ASN A 185 4.53 -24.40 -30.29
N ARG A 186 4.26 -23.60 -31.33
CA ARG A 186 3.95 -24.13 -32.67
C ARG A 186 4.66 -23.31 -33.74
N LEU A 187 5.98 -23.46 -33.83
CA LEU A 187 6.65 -23.27 -35.11
C LEU A 187 6.57 -24.60 -35.88
N PRO A 188 5.95 -24.65 -37.07
CA PRO A 188 6.06 -25.82 -37.92
C PRO A 188 7.49 -25.88 -38.46
N THR A 189 8.27 -26.86 -38.04
CA THR A 189 9.39 -27.33 -38.85
C THR A 189 8.77 -28.03 -40.06
N SER A 190 8.84 -27.38 -41.22
CA SER A 190 8.50 -27.95 -42.52
C SER A 190 9.71 -27.82 -43.44
N PRO A 191 9.77 -28.64 -44.49
CA PRO A 191 10.03 -30.08 -44.49
C PRO A 191 11.51 -30.41 -44.77
#